data_AF-A0A0A1XKL9-F1
#
_entry.id   AF-A0A0A1XKL9-F1
#
_cell.length_a   1.000
_cell.length_b   1.000
_cell.length_c   1.000
_cell.angle_alpha   90.00
_cell.angle_beta   90.00
_cell.angle_gamma   90.00
#
_symmetry.space_group_name_H-M   'P 1'
#
loop_
_entity.id
_entity.type
_entity.pdbx_description
1 polymer ?
#
loop_
_entity_poly.entity_id
_entity_poly.type
_entity_poly.pdbx_seq_one_letter_code
_entity_poly.pdbx_strand_id
1 'polypeptide(L)'
;MEQWNNVELTSLRKKSYTLNHEYDLANKCVIANNNIDASTAGDNNANGSNDANNANQSELLQPGSNIKPKVTAENVESLVRRLYGITINEIKELISYDDRNYLIQPDWNIKNPIIATPWPHGYVLKILNALDSKKTDFIDAQNQLMNYLSKEGIVCPTPITNVNG
;
A
#
# COMPACT_ATOMS: atom_id res chain seq x y z
N MET A 1 11.11 56.69 10.88
CA MET A 1 10.12 55.60 10.79
C MET A 1 10.52 54.74 9.62
N GLU A 2 10.81 53.48 9.97
CA GLU A 2 11.23 52.28 9.23
C GLU A 2 11.55 52.35 7.72
N GLN A 3 12.83 52.07 7.45
CA GLN A 3 13.40 51.78 6.14
C GLN A 3 12.98 50.38 5.67
N TRP A 4 12.47 50.29 4.46
CA TRP A 4 12.16 49.03 3.80
C TRP A 4 13.46 48.32 3.40
N ASN A 5 13.74 47.19 4.04
CA ASN A 5 14.85 46.32 3.66
C ASN A 5 14.51 45.60 2.35
N ASN A 6 15.22 45.97 1.29
CA ASN A 6 15.29 45.20 0.05
C ASN A 6 16.03 43.89 0.34
N VAL A 7 15.29 42.78 0.48
CA VAL A 7 15.90 41.45 0.48
C VAL A 7 16.15 41.07 -0.98
N GLU A 8 17.42 41.09 -1.38
CA GLU A 8 17.87 40.62 -2.68
C GLU A 8 17.44 39.16 -2.90
N LEU A 9 16.83 38.89 -4.06
CA LEU A 9 16.52 37.54 -4.54
C LEU A 9 17.81 36.82 -4.96
N THR A 10 18.65 36.45 -3.99
CA THR A 10 19.80 35.58 -4.25
C THR A 10 19.31 34.16 -4.49
N SER A 11 19.28 33.78 -5.77
CA SER A 11 19.38 32.42 -6.33
C SER A 11 18.93 31.27 -5.41
N LEU A 12 17.64 30.96 -5.46
CA LEU A 12 17.15 29.62 -5.11
C LEU A 12 17.75 28.63 -6.12
N ARG A 13 18.96 28.13 -5.83
CA ARG A 13 19.45 26.91 -6.48
C ARG A 13 18.44 25.82 -6.18
N LYS A 14 17.69 25.43 -7.21
CA LYS A 14 16.86 24.21 -7.24
C LYS A 14 17.71 23.06 -6.71
N LYS A 15 17.55 22.69 -5.44
CA LYS A 15 17.93 21.37 -4.97
C LYS A 15 16.88 20.42 -5.52
N SER A 16 17.10 19.92 -6.73
CA SER A 16 16.40 18.75 -7.24
C SER A 16 16.77 17.60 -6.33
N TYR A 17 15.84 17.15 -5.49
CA TYR A 17 15.95 15.85 -4.83
C TYR A 17 15.62 14.77 -5.86
N THR A 18 16.52 14.58 -6.84
CA THR A 18 16.55 13.32 -7.56
C THR A 18 17.08 12.28 -6.60
N LEU A 19 16.23 11.31 -6.29
CA LEU A 19 16.49 10.17 -5.42
C LEU A 19 17.53 9.26 -6.11
N ASN A 20 18.78 9.71 -6.17
CA ASN A 20 19.93 8.91 -6.62
C ASN A 20 20.52 8.17 -5.41
N HIS A 21 19.70 7.42 -4.71
CA HIS A 21 20.20 6.25 -4.01
C HIS A 21 19.96 5.08 -4.95
N GLU A 22 20.96 4.83 -5.78
CA GLU A 22 21.15 3.55 -6.42
C GLU A 22 20.97 2.45 -5.37
N TYR A 23 20.23 1.43 -5.78
CA TYR A 23 19.75 0.32 -4.98
C TYR A 23 20.93 -0.58 -4.57
N ASP A 24 21.78 -0.11 -3.66
CA ASP A 24 23.03 -0.79 -3.28
C ASP A 24 22.81 -2.07 -2.46
N LEU A 25 21.56 -2.38 -2.10
CA LEU A 25 21.16 -3.66 -1.50
C LEU A 25 21.07 -4.79 -2.52
N ALA A 26 20.84 -4.50 -3.81
CA ALA A 26 20.78 -5.55 -4.84
C ALA A 26 22.17 -6.16 -5.11
N ASN A 27 23.21 -5.33 -5.08
CA ASN A 27 24.60 -5.78 -5.29
C ASN A 27 25.11 -6.64 -4.12
N LYS A 28 24.63 -6.39 -2.89
CA LYS A 28 25.01 -7.17 -1.71
C LYS A 28 24.43 -8.59 -1.74
N CYS A 29 23.24 -8.78 -2.32
CA CYS A 29 22.61 -10.10 -2.44
C CYS A 29 23.26 -10.98 -3.53
N VAL A 30 23.78 -10.38 -4.60
CA VAL A 30 24.44 -11.13 -5.69
C VAL A 30 25.80 -11.71 -5.24
N ILE A 31 26.54 -11.00 -4.39
CA ILE A 31 27.86 -11.47 -3.92
C ILE A 31 27.73 -12.63 -2.93
N ALA A 32 26.65 -12.68 -2.13
CA ALA A 32 26.44 -13.77 -1.17
C ALA A 32 26.18 -15.15 -1.82
N ASN A 33 25.66 -15.18 -3.05
CA ASN A 33 25.33 -16.43 -3.74
C ASN A 33 26.49 -17.02 -4.56
N ASN A 34 27.56 -16.27 -4.81
CA ASN A 34 28.68 -16.72 -5.65
C ASN A 34 29.89 -17.26 -4.87
N ASN A 35 29.79 -17.35 -3.54
CA ASN A 35 30.89 -17.82 -2.67
C ASN A 35 30.60 -19.19 -2.01
N ILE A 36 29.79 -20.05 -2.65
CA ILE A 36 29.53 -21.43 -2.17
C ILE A 36 30.18 -22.50 -3.07
N ASP A 37 30.61 -22.19 -4.29
CA ASP A 37 31.20 -23.19 -5.20
C ASP A 37 32.71 -22.99 -5.41
N ALA A 38 33.52 -23.30 -4.39
CA ALA A 38 34.93 -23.64 -4.58
C ALA A 38 35.56 -24.29 -3.32
N SER A 39 35.28 -25.58 -3.05
CA SER A 39 36.30 -26.50 -2.48
C SER A 39 35.81 -27.96 -2.36
N THR A 40 36.48 -28.82 -3.14
CA THR A 40 36.91 -30.20 -2.81
C THR A 40 35.92 -31.37 -2.86
N ALA A 41 36.26 -32.33 -3.72
CA ALA A 41 35.73 -33.69 -3.79
C ALA A 41 36.02 -34.51 -2.52
N GLY A 42 35.06 -35.36 -2.13
CA GLY A 42 35.22 -36.42 -1.14
C GLY A 42 33.90 -37.13 -0.85
N ASP A 43 33.81 -38.41 -1.20
CA ASP A 43 32.70 -39.32 -0.90
C ASP A 43 32.33 -39.33 0.60
N ASN A 44 31.03 -39.42 0.93
CA ASN A 44 30.45 -40.50 1.75
C ASN A 44 28.96 -40.26 2.08
N ASN A 45 28.22 -41.37 2.04
CA ASN A 45 26.83 -41.60 2.36
C ASN A 45 26.47 -41.31 3.84
N ALA A 46 25.45 -40.49 4.11
CA ALA A 46 24.66 -40.56 5.35
C ALA A 46 23.31 -39.84 5.22
N ASN A 47 22.25 -40.62 5.42
CA ASN A 47 20.87 -40.22 5.63
C ASN A 47 20.72 -39.27 6.83
N GLY A 48 20.04 -38.13 6.66
CA GLY A 48 19.74 -37.19 7.73
C GLY A 48 18.75 -36.13 7.29
N SER A 49 17.49 -36.30 7.69
CA SER A 49 16.41 -35.33 7.49
C SER A 49 16.78 -33.97 8.09
N ASN A 50 16.80 -32.94 7.25
CA ASN A 50 16.94 -31.54 7.66
C ASN A 50 15.69 -30.75 7.24
N ASP A 51 14.54 -31.13 7.80
CA ASP A 51 13.34 -30.28 7.84
C ASP A 51 13.45 -29.32 9.03
N ALA A 52 14.30 -28.30 8.90
CA ALA A 52 14.40 -27.25 9.92
C ALA A 52 15.04 -25.96 9.39
N ASN A 53 14.60 -25.41 8.24
CA ASN A 53 15.10 -24.11 7.78
C ASN A 53 14.11 -23.27 6.94
N ASN A 54 12.79 -23.52 6.99
CA ASN A 54 11.84 -22.75 6.18
C ASN A 54 10.73 -22.06 7.00
N ALA A 55 11.11 -21.33 8.04
CA ALA A 55 10.19 -20.49 8.81
C ALA A 55 10.31 -18.99 8.52
N ASN A 56 11.30 -18.56 7.73
CA ASN A 56 11.63 -17.13 7.53
C ASN A 56 11.58 -16.65 6.05
N GLN A 57 11.19 -17.49 5.09
CA GLN A 57 11.09 -17.06 3.69
C GLN A 57 9.71 -16.50 3.29
N SER A 58 8.72 -16.53 4.19
CA SER A 58 7.32 -16.22 3.86
C SER A 58 6.95 -14.73 3.92
N GLU A 59 7.88 -13.85 4.34
CA GLU A 59 7.61 -12.42 4.56
C GLU A 59 8.12 -11.50 3.44
N LEU A 60 9.08 -11.97 2.62
CA LEU A 60 9.66 -11.17 1.55
C LEU A 60 9.03 -11.50 0.20
N LEU A 61 8.59 -10.46 -0.51
CA LEU A 61 8.06 -10.57 -1.86
C LEU A 61 9.08 -11.21 -2.81
N GLN A 62 8.67 -12.29 -3.46
CA GLN A 62 9.45 -12.90 -4.53
C GLN A 62 9.08 -12.25 -5.86
N PRO A 63 10.05 -11.87 -6.72
CA PRO A 63 9.75 -11.36 -8.05
C PRO A 63 8.82 -12.31 -8.83
N GLY A 64 7.77 -11.75 -9.43
CA GLY A 64 6.78 -12.53 -10.19
C GLY A 64 5.71 -13.25 -9.34
N SER A 65 5.77 -13.15 -8.00
CA SER A 65 4.70 -13.67 -7.14
C SER A 65 3.38 -12.91 -7.38
N ASN A 66 2.28 -13.66 -7.49
CA ASN A 66 0.95 -13.07 -7.61
C ASN A 66 0.43 -12.69 -6.22
N ILE A 67 0.70 -11.45 -5.83
CA ILE A 67 0.32 -10.89 -4.53
C ILE A 67 -1.00 -10.13 -4.56
N LYS A 68 -1.51 -9.87 -5.77
CA LYS A 68 -2.74 -9.11 -5.98
C LYS A 68 -3.94 -9.94 -5.51
N PRO A 69 -4.86 -9.36 -4.73
CA PRO A 69 -5.96 -10.13 -4.19
C PRO A 69 -6.83 -10.68 -5.33
N LYS A 70 -7.35 -11.89 -5.19
CA LYS A 70 -8.23 -12.52 -6.18
C LYS A 70 -9.67 -12.18 -5.81
N VAL A 71 -10.27 -11.24 -6.51
CA VAL A 71 -11.58 -10.67 -6.20
C VAL A 71 -12.34 -10.42 -7.49
N THR A 72 -13.60 -10.84 -7.54
CA THR A 72 -14.51 -10.55 -8.67
C THR A 72 -15.30 -9.28 -8.41
N ALA A 73 -15.98 -8.76 -9.44
CA ALA A 73 -16.86 -7.60 -9.28
C ALA A 73 -17.98 -7.88 -8.26
N GLU A 74 -18.56 -9.08 -8.26
CA GLU A 74 -19.61 -9.48 -7.31
C GLU A 74 -19.10 -9.49 -5.87
N ASN A 75 -17.84 -9.89 -5.65
CA ASN A 75 -17.23 -9.79 -4.33
C ASN A 75 -17.13 -8.33 -3.89
N VAL A 76 -16.74 -7.43 -4.78
CA VAL A 76 -16.63 -6.00 -4.47
C VAL A 76 -17.99 -5.41 -4.12
N GLU A 77 -19.03 -5.68 -4.91
CA GLU A 77 -20.38 -5.21 -4.62
C GLU A 77 -20.89 -5.72 -3.26
N SER A 78 -20.65 -7.00 -2.97
CA SER A 78 -21.01 -7.61 -1.69
C SER A 78 -20.26 -6.95 -0.52
N LEU A 79 -18.96 -6.69 -0.67
CA LEU A 79 -18.14 -6.03 0.34
C LEU A 79 -18.63 -4.60 0.63
N VAL A 80 -18.84 -3.80 -0.42
CA VAL A 80 -19.28 -2.41 -0.29
C VAL A 80 -20.66 -2.32 0.35
N ARG A 81 -21.60 -3.16 -0.10
CA ARG A 81 -22.95 -3.20 0.46
C ARG A 81 -22.95 -3.63 1.92
N ARG A 82 -22.18 -4.66 2.27
CA ARG A 82 -22.17 -5.24 3.62
C ARG A 82 -21.40 -4.39 4.63
N LEU A 83 -20.23 -3.89 4.26
CA LEU A 83 -19.34 -3.17 5.18
C LEU A 83 -19.64 -1.68 5.23
N TYR A 84 -20.07 -1.10 4.11
CA TYR A 84 -20.28 0.35 4.01
C TYR A 84 -21.72 0.74 3.75
N GLY A 85 -22.67 -0.21 3.67
CA GLY A 85 -24.08 0.12 3.45
C GLY A 85 -24.36 0.90 2.16
N ILE A 86 -23.42 0.90 1.21
CA ILE A 86 -23.53 1.61 -0.06
C ILE A 86 -24.09 0.64 -1.11
N THR A 87 -25.17 1.01 -1.77
CA THR A 87 -25.60 0.32 -2.99
C THR A 87 -24.89 0.96 -4.18
N ILE A 88 -24.36 0.13 -5.07
CA ILE A 88 -23.51 0.58 -6.17
C ILE A 88 -24.38 0.85 -7.40
N ASN A 89 -24.18 2.00 -8.03
CA ASN A 89 -24.70 2.30 -9.36
C ASN A 89 -23.68 1.93 -10.45
N GLU A 90 -22.41 2.29 -10.27
CA GLU A 90 -21.33 1.96 -11.20
C GLU A 90 -20.06 1.56 -10.44
N ILE A 91 -19.33 0.58 -10.98
CA ILE A 91 -18.02 0.14 -10.49
C ILE A 91 -17.00 0.17 -11.62
N LYS A 92 -15.83 0.73 -11.35
CA LYS A 92 -14.70 0.76 -12.28
C LYS A 92 -13.41 0.37 -11.57
N GLU A 93 -12.79 -0.73 -11.99
CA GLU A 93 -11.44 -1.08 -11.51
C GLU A 93 -10.43 -0.05 -12.03
N LEU A 94 -9.59 0.44 -11.14
CA LEU A 94 -8.53 1.39 -11.42
C LEU A 94 -7.19 0.67 -11.57
N ILE A 95 -6.32 1.24 -12.41
CA ILE A 95 -4.95 0.77 -12.55
C ILE A 95 -4.29 0.83 -11.17
N SER A 96 -3.76 -0.32 -10.75
CA SER A 96 -3.21 -0.55 -9.41
C SER A 96 -2.06 -1.53 -9.53
N TYR A 97 -1.09 -1.43 -8.63
CA TYR A 97 0.11 -2.26 -8.65
C TYR A 97 -0.20 -3.66 -8.08
N ASP A 98 -0.01 -3.82 -6.79
CA ASP A 98 -0.23 -5.04 -6.00
C ASP A 98 -1.57 -5.08 -5.28
N ASP A 99 -2.18 -3.94 -4.99
CA ASP A 99 -3.55 -3.86 -4.48
C ASP A 99 -4.59 -3.94 -5.61
N ARG A 100 -5.87 -4.02 -5.24
CA ARG A 100 -6.99 -3.65 -6.14
C ARG A 100 -7.70 -2.40 -5.68
N ASN A 101 -7.84 -1.46 -6.59
CA ASN A 101 -8.54 -0.21 -6.35
C ASN A 101 -9.77 -0.14 -7.25
N TYR A 102 -10.93 0.19 -6.70
CA TYR A 102 -12.18 0.34 -7.43
C TYR A 102 -12.77 1.72 -7.16
N LEU A 103 -13.10 2.45 -8.22
CA LEU A 103 -13.97 3.61 -8.13
C LEU A 103 -15.41 3.11 -8.03
N ILE A 104 -16.09 3.53 -6.97
CA ILE A 104 -17.46 3.20 -6.64
C ILE A 104 -18.31 4.45 -6.79
N GLN A 105 -19.24 4.44 -7.74
CA GLN A 105 -20.27 5.44 -7.82
C GLN A 105 -21.50 4.94 -7.04
N PRO A 106 -21.83 5.56 -5.89
CA PRO A 106 -22.97 5.14 -5.09
C PRO A 106 -24.28 5.47 -5.80
N ASP A 107 -25.31 4.69 -5.54
CA ASP A 107 -26.68 5.14 -5.77
C ASP A 107 -27.09 6.17 -4.68
N TRP A 108 -28.31 6.69 -4.78
CA TRP A 108 -28.84 7.65 -3.82
C TRP A 108 -29.18 7.02 -2.45
N ASN A 109 -29.14 5.69 -2.33
CA ASN A 109 -29.61 4.92 -1.17
C ASN A 109 -28.43 4.38 -0.34
N ILE A 110 -27.71 5.30 0.30
CA ILE A 110 -26.64 4.95 1.25
C ILE A 110 -27.23 4.75 2.64
N LYS A 111 -27.01 3.55 3.20
CA LYS A 111 -27.51 3.13 4.52
C LYS A 111 -26.51 3.33 5.66
N ASN A 112 -25.30 3.82 5.37
CA ASN A 112 -24.30 4.07 6.39
C ASN A 112 -24.60 5.38 7.12
N PRO A 113 -24.93 5.34 8.42
CA PRO A 113 -25.32 6.53 9.18
C PRO A 113 -24.18 7.54 9.35
N ILE A 114 -22.92 7.12 9.15
CA ILE A 114 -21.74 7.98 9.25
C ILE A 114 -21.60 8.84 7.98
N ILE A 115 -22.10 8.37 6.84
CA ILE A 115 -22.06 9.11 5.56
C ILE A 115 -23.27 10.03 5.48
N ALA A 116 -23.19 11.19 6.13
CA ALA A 116 -24.28 12.17 6.15
C ALA A 116 -24.52 12.82 4.77
N THR A 117 -23.46 13.03 3.98
CA THR A 117 -23.54 13.60 2.64
C THR A 117 -22.70 12.76 1.70
N PRO A 118 -23.31 12.07 0.71
CA PRO A 118 -22.58 11.31 -0.28
C PRO A 118 -21.61 12.20 -1.06
N TRP A 119 -20.40 11.70 -1.30
CA TRP A 119 -19.45 12.44 -2.13
C TRP A 119 -19.88 12.39 -3.60
N PRO A 120 -19.97 13.54 -4.31
CA PRO A 120 -20.54 13.58 -5.66
C PRO A 120 -19.70 12.80 -6.69
N HIS A 121 -18.40 12.63 -6.41
CA HIS A 121 -17.45 11.92 -7.26
C HIS A 121 -17.24 10.47 -6.83
N GLY A 122 -18.05 9.96 -5.91
CA GLY A 122 -17.96 8.59 -5.42
C GLY A 122 -16.80 8.34 -4.46
N TYR A 123 -16.45 7.06 -4.32
CA TYR A 123 -15.47 6.57 -3.35
C TYR A 123 -14.46 5.64 -4.01
N VAL A 124 -13.28 5.51 -3.41
CA VAL A 124 -12.30 4.50 -3.82
C VAL A 124 -12.26 3.39 -2.78
N LEU A 125 -12.69 2.19 -3.16
CA LEU A 125 -12.45 0.99 -2.37
C LEU A 125 -11.05 0.46 -2.70
N LYS A 126 -10.20 0.32 -1.68
CA LYS A 126 -8.90 -0.36 -1.80
C LYS A 126 -8.97 -1.71 -1.11
N ILE A 127 -8.58 -2.76 -1.81
CA ILE A 127 -8.40 -4.11 -1.28
C ILE A 127 -6.91 -4.40 -1.32
N LEU A 128 -6.31 -4.47 -0.13
CA LEU A 128 -4.86 -4.60 0.01
C LEU A 128 -4.38 -5.98 -0.43
N ASN A 129 -3.13 -6.03 -0.88
CA ASN A 129 -2.43 -7.26 -1.21
C ASN A 129 -2.27 -8.19 0.01
N ALA A 130 -1.99 -9.47 -0.27
CA ALA A 130 -1.99 -10.53 0.74
C ALA A 130 -0.90 -10.41 1.82
N LEU A 131 0.11 -9.55 1.63
CA LEU A 131 1.16 -9.34 2.61
C LEU A 131 0.90 -8.07 3.44
N ASP A 132 0.64 -6.95 2.79
CA ASP A 132 0.43 -5.69 3.51
C ASP A 132 -0.88 -5.67 4.29
N SER A 133 -1.88 -6.46 3.88
CA SER A 133 -3.10 -6.66 4.66
C SER A 133 -2.86 -7.23 6.07
N LYS A 134 -1.70 -7.85 6.30
CA LYS A 134 -1.32 -8.41 7.62
C LYS A 134 -0.71 -7.36 8.55
N LYS A 135 -0.32 -6.20 8.02
CA LYS A 135 0.35 -5.12 8.77
C LYS A 135 -0.69 -4.11 9.26
N THR A 136 -1.62 -4.56 10.10
CA THR A 136 -2.76 -3.75 10.56
C THR A 136 -2.33 -2.44 11.22
N ASP A 137 -1.26 -2.46 12.01
CA ASP A 137 -0.75 -1.27 12.71
C ASP A 137 -0.31 -0.17 11.74
N PHE A 138 0.27 -0.54 10.58
CA PHE A 138 0.65 0.40 9.54
C PHE A 138 -0.57 1.00 8.84
N ILE A 139 -1.59 0.19 8.60
CA ILE A 139 -2.85 0.64 7.98
C ILE A 139 -3.57 1.59 8.93
N ASP A 140 -3.63 1.26 10.22
CA ASP A 140 -4.25 2.11 11.24
C ASP A 140 -3.49 3.41 11.44
N ALA A 141 -2.15 3.37 11.47
CA ALA A 141 -1.33 4.57 11.52
C ALA A 141 -1.54 5.46 10.28
N GLN A 142 -1.62 4.86 9.08
CA GLN A 142 -1.94 5.59 7.86
C GLN A 142 -3.32 6.25 7.96
N ASN A 143 -4.34 5.51 8.38
CA ASN A 143 -5.69 6.05 8.53
C ASN A 143 -5.76 7.20 9.55
N GLN A 144 -5.09 7.04 10.69
CA GLN A 144 -5.00 8.08 11.72
C GLN A 144 -4.31 9.34 11.20
N LEU A 145 -3.23 9.19 10.44
CA LEU A 145 -2.53 10.31 9.83
C LEU A 145 -3.41 11.05 8.83
N MET A 146 -4.11 10.35 7.94
CA MET A 146 -5.01 10.99 6.96
C MET A 146 -6.15 11.75 7.67
N ASN A 147 -6.71 11.16 8.72
CA ASN A 147 -7.74 11.82 9.53
C ASN A 147 -7.21 13.05 10.26
N TYR A 148 -5.97 13.01 10.77
CA TYR A 148 -5.32 14.17 11.39
C TYR A 148 -5.09 15.30 10.37
N LEU A 149 -4.50 14.99 9.21
CA LEU A 149 -4.24 15.98 8.16
C LEU A 149 -5.53 16.66 7.69
N SER A 150 -6.60 15.88 7.49
CA SER A 150 -7.92 16.41 7.12
C SER A 150 -8.49 17.35 8.18
N LYS A 151 -8.34 17.02 9.48
CA LYS A 151 -8.75 17.88 10.61
C LYS A 151 -7.96 19.20 10.67
N GLU A 152 -6.68 19.18 10.30
CA GLU A 152 -5.83 20.37 10.20
C GLU A 152 -6.08 21.19 8.91
N GLY A 153 -7.08 20.82 8.10
CA GLY A 153 -7.46 21.53 6.88
C GLY A 153 -6.58 21.21 5.67
N ILE A 154 -5.73 20.18 5.75
CA ILE A 154 -4.93 19.73 4.61
C ILE A 154 -5.81 18.87 3.71
N VAL A 155 -5.87 19.24 2.42
CA VAL A 155 -6.63 18.50 1.42
C VAL A 155 -5.96 17.16 1.15
N CYS A 156 -6.58 16.09 1.65
CA CYS A 156 -6.10 14.73 1.44
C CYS A 156 -7.26 13.72 1.38
N PRO A 157 -7.07 12.54 0.75
CA PRO A 157 -8.05 11.47 0.81
C PRO A 157 -8.37 11.08 2.27
N THR A 158 -9.64 11.16 2.66
CA THR A 158 -10.04 10.80 4.03
C THR A 158 -10.66 9.40 4.05
N PRO A 159 -10.16 8.46 4.88
CA PRO A 159 -10.77 7.15 5.03
C PRO A 159 -12.24 7.25 5.47
N ILE A 160 -13.10 6.43 4.86
CA ILE A 160 -14.52 6.34 5.25
C ILE A 160 -14.68 5.19 6.23
N THR A 161 -15.39 5.44 7.32
CA THR A 161 -15.67 4.42 8.34
C THR A 161 -16.73 3.44 7.84
N ASN A 162 -16.57 2.16 8.20
CA ASN A 162 -17.57 1.13 7.93
C ASN A 162 -18.82 1.36 8.80
N VAL A 163 -19.91 0.63 8.55
CA VAL A 163 -21.20 0.83 9.26
C VAL A 163 -21.15 0.59 10.78
N ASN A 164 -20.12 -0.10 11.28
CA ASN A 164 -19.94 -0.45 12.69
C ASN A 164 -18.96 0.46 13.44
N GLY A 165 -18.35 1.44 12.78
CA GLY A 165 -17.26 2.25 13.35
C GLY A 165 -15.88 1.72 13.03
#